data_AF-A0A5N6J3J0-F1
#
_entry.id   AF-A0A5N6J3J0-F1
#
_cell.length_a   1.000
_cell.length_b   1.000
_cell.length_c   1.000
_cell.angle_alpha   90.00
_cell.angle_beta   90.00
_cell.angle_gamma   90.00
#
_symmetry.space_group_name_H-M   'P 1'
#
loop_
_entity.id
_entity.type
_entity.pdbx_description
1 polymer ?
#
loop_
_entity_poly.entity_id
_entity_poly.type
_entity_poly.pdbx_seq_one_letter_code
_entity_poly.pdbx_strand_id
1 'polypeptide(L)'
;MANLPTSFIITLDGTPIAKNINPDEEQIHAAADHNNPAVFTFSNGLLESDGWYLGRFAIEDRSLLPKRVLWHKKGGEVGEDLIQKTTIEDQGGNLVLKNGGTVLTLIDGQVYGDLMRENPATVGIQAA
;
A
#
# COMPACT_ATOMS: atom_id res chain seq x y z
N MET A 1 -12.92 11.70 3.21
CA MET A 1 -12.28 10.79 2.23
C MET A 1 -11.76 11.65 1.11
N ALA A 2 -10.52 11.46 0.68
CA ALA A 2 -9.94 12.25 -0.41
C ALA A 2 -10.68 11.98 -1.73
N ASN A 3 -10.76 12.99 -2.61
CA ASN A 3 -11.25 12.80 -3.97
C ASN A 3 -10.12 12.18 -4.80
N LEU A 4 -10.27 10.92 -5.19
CA LEU A 4 -9.24 10.17 -5.91
C LEU A 4 -9.59 10.09 -7.41
N PRO A 5 -8.60 10.14 -8.31
CA PRO A 5 -8.80 9.73 -9.69
C PRO A 5 -9.34 8.30 -9.77
N THR A 6 -10.01 7.95 -10.88
CA THR A 6 -10.48 6.58 -11.14
C THR A 6 -9.34 5.56 -11.05
N SER A 7 -8.18 5.92 -11.60
CA SER A 7 -6.93 5.17 -11.52
C SER A 7 -5.78 6.10 -11.21
N PHE A 8 -4.85 5.67 -10.35
CA PHE A 8 -3.78 6.52 -9.87
C PHE A 8 -2.52 5.76 -9.47
N ILE A 9 -1.40 6.46 -9.42
CA ILE A 9 -0.12 5.99 -8.87
C ILE A 9 0.02 6.58 -7.47
N ILE A 10 0.48 5.76 -6.53
CA ILE A 10 0.86 6.19 -5.18
C ILE A 10 2.38 6.32 -5.13
N THR A 11 2.88 7.45 -4.63
CA THR A 11 4.29 7.65 -4.30
C THR A 11 4.50 7.76 -2.80
N LEU A 12 5.61 7.22 -2.32
CA LEU A 12 6.14 7.38 -0.97
C LEU A 12 7.48 8.10 -1.10
N ASP A 13 7.58 9.29 -0.51
CA ASP A 13 8.74 10.18 -0.64
C ASP A 13 9.16 10.44 -2.10
N GLY A 14 8.15 10.50 -2.98
CA GLY A 14 8.34 10.73 -4.42
C GLY A 14 8.63 9.47 -5.24
N THR A 15 8.93 8.33 -4.63
CA THR A 15 9.14 7.05 -5.32
C THR A 15 7.84 6.26 -5.40
N PRO A 16 7.40 5.82 -6.61
CA PRO A 16 6.14 5.09 -6.74
C PRO A 16 6.23 3.68 -6.16
N ILE A 17 5.12 3.20 -5.59
CA ILE A 17 4.97 1.79 -5.24
C ILE A 17 5.00 0.97 -6.53
N ALA A 18 5.88 -0.02 -6.59
CA ALA A 18 6.13 -0.82 -7.78
C ALA A 18 5.10 -1.95 -7.91
N LYS A 19 4.75 -2.31 -9.14
CA LYS A 19 3.92 -3.49 -9.44
C LYS A 19 4.55 -4.77 -8.90
N ASN A 20 3.71 -5.75 -8.61
CA ASN A 20 4.22 -7.11 -8.49
C ASN A 20 4.79 -7.58 -9.85
N ILE A 21 5.99 -8.17 -9.83
CA ILE A 21 6.70 -8.73 -10.99
C ILE A 21 6.73 -10.27 -11.00
N ASN A 22 6.29 -10.92 -9.93
CA ASN A 22 6.32 -12.38 -9.78
C ASN A 22 4.89 -12.95 -9.67
N PRO A 23 4.34 -13.54 -10.74
CA PRO A 23 2.99 -14.08 -10.76
C PRO A 23 2.82 -15.42 -10.01
N ASP A 24 3.94 -16.09 -9.71
CA ASP A 24 3.95 -17.44 -9.14
C ASP A 24 3.83 -17.47 -7.61
N GLU A 25 4.06 -16.33 -6.95
CA GLU A 25 3.90 -16.18 -5.50
C GLU A 25 2.43 -15.94 -5.12
N GLU A 26 2.03 -16.29 -3.90
CA GLU A 26 0.71 -15.91 -3.38
C GLU A 26 0.73 -14.55 -2.67
N GLN A 27 1.88 -14.23 -2.06
CA GLN A 27 2.15 -12.96 -1.39
C GLN A 27 3.59 -12.54 -1.62
N ILE A 28 3.82 -11.24 -1.83
CA ILE A 28 5.17 -10.68 -1.96
C ILE A 28 5.26 -9.33 -1.26
N HIS A 29 6.41 -9.02 -0.69
CA HIS A 29 6.66 -7.70 -0.09
C HIS A 29 6.62 -6.62 -1.18
N ALA A 30 5.78 -5.61 -0.99
CA ALA A 30 5.73 -4.47 -1.87
C ALA A 30 7.03 -3.63 -1.77
N ALA A 31 7.58 -3.31 -2.94
CA ALA A 31 8.72 -2.42 -3.09
C ALA A 31 8.28 -1.08 -3.71
N ALA A 32 9.16 -0.10 -3.66
CA ALA A 32 9.04 1.15 -4.42
C ALA A 32 10.16 1.25 -5.45
N ASP A 33 9.81 1.57 -6.70
CA ASP A 33 10.73 1.68 -7.83
C ASP A 33 10.10 2.53 -8.95
N HIS A 34 10.89 3.46 -9.50
CA HIS A 34 10.48 4.33 -10.60
C HIS A 34 10.25 3.60 -11.94
N ASN A 35 10.85 2.44 -12.15
CA ASN A 35 10.83 1.78 -13.46
C ASN A 35 9.52 1.04 -13.75
N ASN A 36 8.74 0.68 -12.71
CA ASN A 36 7.54 -0.13 -12.88
C ASN A 36 6.42 0.26 -11.90
N PRO A 37 5.88 1.50 -11.99
CA PRO A 37 4.88 2.00 -11.06
C PRO A 37 3.57 1.22 -11.16
N ALA A 38 2.99 0.89 -10.00
CA ALA A 38 1.66 0.29 -9.93
C ALA A 38 0.57 1.33 -10.19
N VAL A 39 -0.41 0.94 -11.01
CA VAL A 39 -1.61 1.72 -11.27
C VAL A 39 -2.74 1.13 -10.46
N PHE A 40 -3.23 1.89 -9.51
CA PHE A 40 -4.23 1.47 -8.54
C PHE A 40 -5.63 1.91 -8.95
N THR A 41 -6.59 1.04 -8.69
CA THR A 41 -7.97 1.45 -8.42
C THR A 41 -8.26 1.25 -6.93
N PHE A 42 -9.23 1.99 -6.39
CA PHE A 42 -9.56 1.96 -4.97
C PHE A 42 -11.06 1.72 -4.76
N SER A 43 -11.39 0.60 -4.11
CA SER A 43 -12.78 0.21 -3.83
C SER A 43 -12.87 -0.50 -2.49
N ASN A 44 -13.87 -0.18 -1.67
CA ASN A 44 -14.11 -0.81 -0.37
C ASN A 44 -12.88 -0.87 0.55
N GLY A 45 -12.02 0.15 0.51
CA GLY A 45 -10.79 0.20 1.30
C GLY A 45 -9.65 -0.69 0.77
N LEU A 46 -9.80 -1.31 -0.39
CA LEU A 46 -8.76 -2.12 -1.02
C LEU A 46 -8.13 -1.37 -2.19
N LEU A 47 -6.80 -1.41 -2.25
CA LEU A 47 -6.00 -0.95 -3.38
C LEU A 47 -5.76 -2.13 -4.30
N GLU A 48 -6.25 -2.05 -5.54
CA GLU A 48 -6.13 -3.11 -6.54
C GLU A 48 -5.24 -2.68 -7.71
N SER A 49 -4.33 -3.55 -8.15
CA SER A 49 -3.50 -3.35 -9.35
C SER A 49 -3.20 -4.69 -10.01
N ASP A 50 -3.46 -4.82 -11.32
CA ASP A 50 -3.07 -5.97 -12.17
C ASP A 50 -3.36 -7.37 -11.56
N GLY A 51 -4.50 -7.53 -10.89
CA GLY A 51 -4.89 -8.81 -10.26
C GLY A 51 -4.34 -9.03 -8.84
N TRP A 52 -3.85 -7.97 -8.20
CA TRP A 52 -3.29 -7.99 -6.85
C TRP A 52 -3.95 -6.95 -5.95
N TYR A 53 -4.07 -7.26 -4.67
CA TYR A 53 -4.42 -6.31 -3.63
C TYR A 53 -3.18 -5.88 -2.85
N LEU A 54 -3.04 -4.59 -2.56
CA LEU A 54 -1.98 -4.07 -1.70
C LEU A 54 -2.50 -3.83 -0.28
N GLY A 55 -1.82 -4.41 0.71
CA GLY A 55 -2.11 -4.12 2.12
C GLY A 55 -1.31 -4.98 3.10
N ARG A 56 -1.39 -4.64 4.38
CA ARG A 56 -0.91 -5.49 5.47
C ARG A 56 -1.82 -6.69 5.63
N PHE A 57 -1.24 -7.78 6.07
CA PHE A 57 -2.01 -8.95 6.47
C PHE A 57 -2.72 -8.68 7.82
N ALA A 58 -3.91 -9.24 8.02
CA ALA A 58 -4.67 -9.06 9.26
C ALA A 58 -4.02 -9.80 10.44
N ILE A 59 -3.27 -10.87 10.17
CA ILE A 59 -2.60 -11.69 11.18
C ILE A 59 -1.10 -11.37 11.15
N GLU A 60 -0.64 -10.65 12.15
CA GLU A 60 0.75 -10.25 12.31
C GLU A 60 1.24 -10.56 13.73
N ASP A 61 2.56 -10.56 13.93
CA ASP A 61 3.11 -10.55 15.27
C ASP A 61 2.67 -9.29 16.06
N ARG A 62 2.72 -9.37 17.39
CA ARG A 62 2.29 -8.29 18.28
C ARG A 62 3.39 -7.27 18.60
N SER A 63 4.50 -7.27 17.86
CA SER A 63 5.55 -6.26 18.04
C SER A 63 5.10 -4.90 17.49
N LEU A 64 5.77 -3.84 17.90
CA LEU A 64 5.59 -2.50 17.32
C LEU A 64 6.58 -2.20 16.19
N LEU A 65 7.35 -3.21 15.74
CA LEU A 65 8.24 -3.05 14.60
C LEU A 65 7.45 -2.74 13.32
N PRO A 66 8.06 -2.07 12.33
CA PRO A 66 7.46 -1.83 11.03
C PRO A 66 6.87 -3.10 10.43
N LYS A 67 5.64 -3.00 9.91
CA LYS A 67 4.87 -4.14 9.41
C LYS A 67 4.89 -4.16 7.90
N ARG A 68 5.13 -5.33 7.30
CA ARG A 68 5.27 -5.44 5.84
C ARG A 68 3.95 -5.10 5.17
N VAL A 69 4.00 -4.26 4.14
CA VAL A 69 2.90 -4.14 3.19
C VAL A 69 3.14 -5.15 2.09
N LEU A 70 2.14 -5.98 1.80
CA LEU A 70 2.24 -7.09 0.88
C LEU A 70 1.34 -6.84 -0.33
N TRP A 71 1.76 -7.35 -1.47
CA TRP A 71 0.88 -7.71 -2.56
C TRP A 71 0.26 -9.07 -2.26
N HIS A 72 -1.06 -9.18 -2.34
CA HIS A 72 -1.85 -10.40 -2.16
C HIS A 72 -2.55 -10.75 -3.46
N LYS A 73 -2.42 -11.98 -3.92
CA LYS A 73 -3.02 -12.41 -5.19
C LYS A 73 -4.55 -12.42 -5.10
N LYS A 74 -5.23 -11.81 -6.07
CA LYS A 74 -6.69 -11.82 -6.12
C LYS A 74 -7.19 -13.23 -6.43
N GLY A 75 -8.08 -13.73 -5.58
CA GLY A 75 -8.55 -15.12 -5.63
C GLY A 75 -7.49 -16.16 -5.23
N GLY A 76 -6.38 -15.71 -4.63
CA GLY A 76 -5.35 -16.57 -4.04
C GLY A 76 -5.73 -17.09 -2.65
N GLU A 77 -4.72 -17.56 -1.92
CA GLU A 77 -4.91 -18.17 -0.60
C GLU A 77 -5.40 -17.20 0.48
N VAL A 78 -5.06 -15.91 0.35
CA VAL A 78 -5.46 -14.86 1.30
C VAL A 78 -6.74 -14.16 0.82
N GLY A 79 -7.82 -14.36 1.57
CA GLY A 79 -9.09 -13.67 1.35
C GLY A 79 -9.01 -12.15 1.58
N GLU A 80 -9.84 -11.39 0.85
CA GLU A 80 -9.94 -9.92 0.93
C GLU A 80 -10.29 -9.38 2.34
N ASP A 81 -10.90 -10.22 3.18
CA ASP A 81 -11.26 -9.95 4.57
C ASP A 81 -10.05 -10.03 5.52
N LEU A 82 -8.99 -10.73 5.10
CA LEU A 82 -7.72 -10.81 5.82
C LEU A 82 -6.70 -9.75 5.36
N ILE A 83 -7.09 -8.85 4.45
CA ILE A 83 -6.27 -7.71 4.03
C ILE A 83 -6.74 -6.48 4.80
N GLN A 84 -5.84 -5.86 5.56
CA GLN A 84 -6.17 -4.64 6.29
C GLN A 84 -6.54 -3.53 5.32
N LYS A 85 -7.64 -2.82 5.62
CA LYS A 85 -8.18 -1.79 4.74
C LYS A 85 -7.33 -0.51 4.77
N THR A 86 -7.23 0.11 3.61
CA THR A 86 -6.62 1.42 3.42
C THR A 86 -7.65 2.53 3.63
N THR A 87 -7.26 3.60 4.29
CA THR A 87 -7.97 4.88 4.33
C THR A 87 -7.10 5.96 3.72
N ILE A 88 -7.72 6.86 2.96
CA ILE A 88 -7.05 8.02 2.36
C ILE A 88 -7.84 9.27 2.73
N GLU A 89 -7.18 10.14 3.48
CA GLU A 89 -7.71 11.39 4.00
C GLU A 89 -6.96 12.56 3.38
N ASP A 90 -7.69 13.63 3.04
CA ASP A 90 -7.11 14.93 2.75
C ASP A 90 -7.15 15.75 4.05
N GLN A 91 -5.97 16.11 4.54
CA GLN A 91 -5.78 16.92 5.75
C GLN A 91 -5.23 18.30 5.36
N GLY A 92 -6.05 19.10 4.69
CA GLY A 92 -5.72 20.49 4.34
C GLY A 92 -4.72 20.59 3.19
N GLY A 93 -4.85 19.74 2.18
CA GLY A 93 -3.96 19.65 1.02
C GLY A 93 -2.87 18.57 1.17
N ASN A 94 -2.72 17.99 2.36
CA ASN A 94 -1.80 16.88 2.61
C ASN A 94 -2.58 15.57 2.63
N LEU A 95 -2.22 14.66 1.71
CA LEU A 95 -2.81 13.33 1.70
C LEU A 95 -2.18 12.46 2.77
N VAL A 96 -3.03 11.82 3.57
CA VAL A 96 -2.63 10.84 4.58
C VAL A 96 -3.22 9.50 4.19
N LEU A 97 -2.36 8.59 3.74
CA LEU A 97 -2.71 7.20 3.46
C LEU A 97 -2.33 6.33 4.66
N LYS A 98 -3.30 5.57 5.17
CA LYS A 98 -3.09 4.59 6.23
C LYS A 98 -3.56 3.23 5.78
N ASN A 99 -2.79 2.18 6.01
CA ASN A 99 -3.24 0.81 5.80
C ASN A 99 -3.35 0.11 7.16
N GLY A 100 -4.57 -0.28 7.56
CA GLY A 100 -4.74 -0.88 8.89
C GLY A 100 -4.44 0.09 10.04
N GLY A 101 -4.76 1.38 9.85
CA GLY A 101 -4.56 2.43 10.85
C GLY A 101 -3.13 2.99 10.97
N THR A 102 -2.15 2.41 10.29
CA THR A 102 -0.75 2.88 10.28
C THR A 102 -0.42 3.62 8.99
N VAL A 103 0.40 4.66 9.10
CA VAL A 103 0.99 5.39 7.98
C VAL A 103 2.07 4.55 7.30
N LEU A 104 2.31 4.80 6.02
CA LEU A 104 3.35 4.06 5.30
C LEU A 104 4.72 4.72 5.44
N THR A 105 5.76 3.91 5.29
CA THR A 105 7.16 4.32 5.25
C THR A 105 7.94 3.45 4.25
N LEU A 106 9.12 3.92 3.85
CA LEU A 106 10.09 3.17 3.06
C LEU A 106 11.30 2.80 3.92
N ILE A 107 11.64 1.51 3.93
CA ILE A 107 12.85 1.01 4.57
C ILE A 107 13.56 0.13 3.54
N ASP A 108 14.77 0.51 3.14
CA ASP A 108 15.57 -0.19 2.13
C ASP A 108 14.81 -0.48 0.82
N GLY A 109 14.02 0.50 0.36
CA GLY A 109 13.21 0.40 -0.87
C GLY A 109 11.95 -0.47 -0.74
N GLN A 110 11.68 -1.03 0.43
CA GLN A 110 10.49 -1.83 0.72
C GLN A 110 9.44 -1.02 1.49
N VAL A 111 8.18 -1.31 1.24
CA VAL A 111 7.05 -0.59 1.84
C VAL A 111 6.66 -1.23 3.16
N TYR A 112 6.57 -0.41 4.21
CA TYR A 112 6.12 -0.83 5.53
C TYR A 112 5.01 0.08 6.07
N GLY A 113 4.21 -0.45 6.98
CA GLY A 113 3.41 0.34 7.91
C GLY A 113 4.25 0.68 9.13
N ASP A 114 4.40 1.98 9.41
CA ASP A 114 5.07 2.50 10.58
C ASP A 114 4.10 2.62 11.77
N LEU A 115 4.10 1.60 12.62
CA LEU A 115 3.22 1.55 13.79
C LEU A 115 3.53 2.63 14.82
N MET A 116 4.80 3.04 14.92
CA MET A 116 5.29 4.02 15.90
C MET A 116 5.22 5.47 15.36
N ARG A 117 5.07 5.63 14.04
CA ARG A 117 5.03 6.91 13.33
C ARG A 117 6.30 7.74 13.51
N GLU A 118 7.44 7.06 13.58
CA GLU A 118 8.74 7.70 13.72
C GLU A 118 9.24 8.29 12.40
N ASN A 119 8.92 7.63 11.27
CA ASN A 119 9.40 8.01 9.94
C ASN A 119 8.29 7.86 8.88
N PRO A 120 7.15 8.57 9.01
CA PRO A 120 6.10 8.51 8.00
C PRO A 120 6.61 9.06 6.66
N ALA A 121 6.38 8.32 5.57
CA ALA A 121 6.67 8.81 4.24
C ALA A 121 5.66 9.90 3.83
N THR A 122 6.11 10.84 3.01
CA THR A 122 5.25 11.80 2.33
C THR A 122 4.51 11.08 1.20
N VAL A 123 3.19 11.09 1.25
CA VAL A 123 2.34 10.40 0.26
C VAL A 123 1.97 11.34 -0.88
N GLY A 124 2.22 10.90 -2.11
CA GLY A 124 1.71 11.53 -3.32
C GLY A 124 0.70 10.64 -4.04
N ILE A 125 -0.29 11.27 -4.68
CA ILE A 125 -1.23 10.59 -5.60
C ILE A 125 -1.23 11.34 -6.92
N GLN A 126 -1.02 10.60 -8.01
CA GLN A 126 -0.99 11.13 -9.37
C GLN A 126 -1.97 10.33 -10.22
N ALA A 127 -2.78 11.01 -11.05
CA ALA A 127 -3.64 10.32 -12.02
C ALA A 127 -2.77 9.50 -12.97
N ALA A 128 -3.17 8.25 -13.22
CA ALA A 128 -2.49 7.31 -14.11
C ALA A 128 -2.98 7.43 -15.56
#